data_AF-A0A7X6WBJ4-F1
#
_entry.id   AF-A0A7X6WBJ4-F1
#
_cell.length_a   1.000
_cell.length_b   1.000
_cell.length_c   1.000
_cell.angle_alpha   90.00
_cell.angle_beta   90.00
_cell.angle_gamma   90.00
#
_symmetry.space_group_name_H-M   'P 1'
#
loop_
_entity.id
_entity.type
_entity.pdbx_description
1 polymer ?
#
loop_
_entity_poly.entity_id
_entity_poly.type
_entity_poly.pdbx_seq_one_letter_code
_entity_poly.pdbx_strand_id
1 'polypeptide(L)'
;EKYDLYYNMLIKIIELGIGRGVKTINFGQTAEESKLKIGCVEVKKYLYVHHSNRIINKALQLLAPLFSYKGYNTVHNVFKLDSKETVL
;
A
#
# COMPACT_ATOMS: atom_id res chain seq x y z
N GLU A 1 -5.18 -19.99 -7.10
CA GLU A 1 -4.81 -21.23 -7.81
C GLU A 1 -4.02 -22.16 -6.90
N LYS A 2 -3.79 -23.41 -7.31
CA LYS A 2 -3.14 -24.46 -6.51
C LYS A 2 -1.70 -24.11 -6.06
N TYR A 3 -1.01 -23.20 -6.76
CA TYR A 3 0.38 -22.79 -6.47
C TYR A 3 0.60 -21.29 -6.68
N ASP A 4 -0.15 -20.45 -5.97
CA ASP A 4 0.04 -19.00 -6.05
C ASP A 4 1.33 -18.56 -5.34
N LEU A 5 2.45 -18.63 -6.07
CA LEU A 5 3.78 -18.31 -5.55
C LEU A 5 3.85 -16.90 -4.96
N TYR A 6 3.17 -15.94 -5.59
CA TYR A 6 3.22 -14.55 -5.14
C TYR A 6 2.58 -14.40 -3.76
N TYR A 7 1.37 -14.92 -3.56
CA TYR A 7 0.73 -14.90 -2.24
C TYR A 7 1.52 -15.70 -1.21
N ASN A 8 2.05 -16.87 -1.59
CA ASN A 8 2.89 -17.67 -0.70
C ASN A 8 4.13 -16.88 -0.22
N MET A 9 4.77 -16.12 -1.10
CA MET A 9 5.89 -15.24 -0.73
C MET A 9 5.47 -14.13 0.22
N LEU A 10 4.34 -13.46 -0.04
CA LEU A 10 3.85 -12.39 0.84
C LEU A 10 3.52 -12.91 2.24
N ILE A 11 2.81 -14.04 2.34
CA ILE A 11 2.51 -14.70 3.61
C ILE A 11 3.80 -15.11 4.31
N LYS A 12 4.78 -15.64 3.58
CA LYS A 12 6.07 -16.03 4.19
C LYS A 12 6.81 -14.85 4.81
N ILE A 13 6.76 -13.68 4.17
CA ILE A 13 7.34 -12.45 4.73
C ILE A 13 6.63 -12.04 6.02
N ILE A 14 5.29 -12.15 6.07
CA ILE A 14 4.50 -11.86 7.28
C ILE A 14 4.90 -12.81 8.42
N GLU A 15 4.95 -14.13 8.16
CA GLU A 15 5.36 -15.13 9.14
C GLU A 15 6.74 -14.81 9.74
N LEU A 16 7.71 -14.46 8.88
CA LEU A 16 9.06 -14.09 9.30
C LEU A 16 9.06 -12.82 10.16
N GLY A 17 8.22 -11.83 9.84
CA GLY A 17 8.08 -10.62 10.63
C GLY A 17 7.52 -10.90 12.03
N ILE A 18 6.44 -11.68 12.10
CA ILE A 18 5.83 -12.09 13.37
C ILE A 18 6.84 -12.86 14.23
N GLY A 19 7.52 -13.86 13.66
CA GLY A 19 8.52 -14.65 14.38
C GLY A 19 9.71 -13.83 14.89
N ARG A 20 9.99 -12.68 14.27
CA ARG A 20 11.04 -11.73 14.69
C ARG A 20 10.52 -10.61 15.60
N GLY A 21 9.23 -10.55 15.88
CA GLY A 21 8.61 -9.50 16.69
C GLY A 21 8.68 -8.10 16.05
N VAL A 22 8.76 -8.00 14.71
CA VAL A 22 8.74 -6.69 14.04
C VAL A 22 7.33 -6.09 14.09
N LYS A 23 7.24 -4.81 14.39
CA LYS A 23 5.94 -4.11 14.51
C LYS A 23 5.30 -3.77 13.17
N THR A 24 6.11 -3.58 12.12
CA THR A 24 5.66 -3.08 10.82
C THR A 24 6.46 -3.70 9.68
N ILE A 25 5.80 -4.02 8.57
CA ILE A 25 6.43 -4.45 7.32
C ILE A 25 6.02 -3.49 6.21
N ASN A 26 6.99 -2.97 5.45
CA ASN A 26 6.72 -2.14 4.29
C ASN A 26 6.83 -2.99 3.01
N PHE A 27 5.68 -3.32 2.41
CA PHE A 27 5.64 -4.12 1.20
C PHE A 27 5.93 -3.34 -0.10
N GLY A 28 6.16 -2.02 -0.02
CA GLY A 28 6.34 -1.16 -1.19
C GLY A 28 5.01 -0.79 -1.87
N GLN A 29 5.10 -0.04 -2.97
CA GLN A 29 3.96 0.70 -3.54
C GLN A 29 3.11 -0.08 -4.56
N THR A 30 3.70 -1.05 -5.27
CA THR A 30 3.02 -1.77 -6.37
C THR A 30 2.11 -2.89 -5.87
N ALA A 31 1.29 -3.51 -6.73
CA ALA A 31 0.47 -4.68 -6.38
C ALA A 31 -0.43 -4.46 -5.15
N GLU A 32 -1.05 -3.29 -5.08
CA GLU A 32 -1.88 -2.83 -3.96
C GLU A 32 -2.99 -3.82 -3.61
N GLU A 33 -3.80 -4.24 -4.59
CA GLU A 33 -4.91 -5.18 -4.42
C GLU A 33 -4.49 -6.46 -3.68
N SER A 34 -3.40 -7.10 -4.12
CA SER A 34 -2.94 -8.35 -3.51
C SER A 34 -2.46 -8.16 -2.07
N LYS A 35 -1.89 -6.99 -1.76
CA LYS A 35 -1.41 -6.66 -0.42
C LYS A 35 -2.55 -6.31 0.53
N LEU A 36 -3.57 -5.60 0.04
CA LEU A 36 -4.76 -5.30 0.84
C LEU A 36 -5.50 -6.59 1.22
N LYS A 37 -5.55 -7.59 0.34
CA LYS A 37 -6.17 -8.91 0.61
C LYS A 37 -5.51 -9.73 1.72
N ILE A 38 -4.25 -9.43 2.06
CA ILE A 38 -3.51 -10.07 3.18
C ILE A 38 -3.44 -9.18 4.43
N GLY A 39 -4.22 -8.09 4.46
CA GLY A 39 -4.34 -7.21 5.63
C GLY A 39 -3.32 -6.07 5.69
N CYS A 40 -2.61 -5.79 4.59
CA CYS A 40 -1.86 -4.53 4.51
C CYS A 40 -2.81 -3.34 4.47
N VAL A 41 -2.30 -2.18 4.85
CA VAL A 41 -3.00 -0.90 4.71
C VAL A 41 -2.20 0.02 3.79
N GLU A 42 -2.91 0.81 2.99
CA GLU A 42 -2.28 1.85 2.20
C GLU A 42 -1.75 2.97 3.10
N VAL A 43 -0.58 3.50 2.74
CA VAL A 43 -0.02 4.69 3.37
C VAL A 43 0.13 5.78 2.31
N LYS A 44 -0.58 6.89 2.52
CA LYS A 44 -0.56 8.02 1.60
C LYS A 44 0.86 8.55 1.42
N LYS A 45 1.27 8.68 0.16
CA LYS A 45 2.54 9.32 -0.24
C LYS A 45 2.26 10.59 -1.03
N TYR A 46 3.24 11.49 -1.00
CA TYR A 46 3.15 12.79 -1.65
C TYR A 46 4.27 12.93 -2.68
N LEU A 47 3.95 13.52 -3.83
CA LEU A 47 4.91 13.87 -4.87
C LEU A 47 5.18 15.38 -4.77
N TYR A 48 6.45 15.75 -4.61
CA TYR A 48 6.90 17.12 -4.76
C TYR A 48 7.75 17.22 -6.03
N VAL A 49 7.35 18.11 -6.94
CA VAL A 49 8.06 18.37 -8.18
C VAL A 49 8.29 19.87 -8.33
N HIS A 50 9.52 20.26 -8.67
CA HIS A 50 9.89 21.64 -8.90
C HIS A 50 10.99 21.72 -9.95
N HIS A 51 10.99 22.80 -10.74
CA HIS A 51 12.06 23.09 -11.69
C HIS A 51 12.43 24.57 -11.65
N SER A 52 13.72 24.90 -11.73
CA SER A 52 14.20 26.30 -11.63
C SER A 52 13.70 27.18 -12.78
N ASN A 53 13.57 26.62 -13.99
CA ASN A 53 12.94 27.30 -15.11
C ASN A 53 11.41 27.39 -14.89
N ARG A 54 10.88 28.62 -14.85
CA ARG A 54 9.46 28.91 -14.58
C ARG A 54 8.50 28.31 -15.60
N ILE A 55 8.89 28.23 -16.88
CA ILE A 55 8.05 27.66 -17.96
C ILE A 55 7.92 26.15 -17.75
N ILE A 56 9.05 25.47 -17.53
CA ILE A 56 9.08 24.02 -17.29
C ILE A 56 8.34 23.68 -15.99
N ASN A 57 8.56 24.46 -14.92
CA ASN A 57 7.83 24.25 -13.67
C ASN A 57 6.32 24.37 -13.88
N LYS A 58 5.85 25.38 -14.63
CA LYS A 58 4.42 25.54 -14.92
C LYS A 58 3.85 24.34 -15.67
N ALA A 59 4.57 23.81 -16.66
CA ALA A 59 4.16 22.60 -17.37
C ALA A 59 4.10 21.38 -16.43
N LEU A 60 5.10 21.20 -15.57
CA LEU A 60 5.13 20.10 -14.59
C LEU A 60 3.98 20.19 -13.58
N GLN A 61 3.70 21.38 -13.02
CA GLN A 61 2.58 21.54 -12.09
C GLN A 61 1.22 21.24 -12.75
N LEU A 62 1.07 21.57 -14.04
CA LEU A 62 -0.16 21.28 -14.78
C LEU A 62 -0.33 19.78 -15.06
N LEU A 63 0.77 19.08 -15.34
CA LEU A 63 0.76 17.66 -15.70
C LEU A 63 0.80 16.72 -14.49
N ALA A 64 1.34 17.15 -13.35
CA ALA A 64 1.48 16.30 -12.15
C ALA A 64 0.17 15.65 -11.67
N PRO A 65 -1.00 16.31 -11.69
CA PRO A 65 -2.28 15.67 -11.34
C PRO A 65 -2.66 14.52 -12.28
N LEU A 66 -2.28 14.59 -13.56
CA LEU A 66 -2.57 13.53 -14.55
C LEU A 66 -1.80 12.25 -14.24
N PHE A 67 -0.58 12.37 -13.75
CA PHE A 67 0.27 11.25 -13.36
C PHE A 67 0.06 10.79 -11.92
N SER A 68 -0.84 11.46 -11.18
CA SER A 68 -1.12 11.10 -9.80
C SER A 68 -1.85 9.75 -9.72
N TYR A 69 -1.39 8.90 -8.81
CA TYR A 69 -1.95 7.58 -8.60
C TYR A 69 -3.41 7.70 -8.14
N LYS A 70 -4.30 6.97 -8.82
CA LYS A 70 -5.70 6.80 -8.42
C LYS A 70 -5.75 5.47 -7.67
N GLY A 71 -5.72 5.53 -6.33
CA GLY A 71 -5.63 4.35 -5.47
C GLY A 71 -6.71 3.29 -5.71
N TYR A 72 -6.54 2.12 -5.11
CA TYR A 72 -7.53 1.04 -5.18
C TYR A 72 -8.68 1.31 -4.20
N ASN A 73 -9.89 1.45 -4.73
CA ASN A 73 -11.05 1.90 -3.95
C ASN A 73 -11.76 0.79 -3.16
N THR A 74 -11.22 -0.43 -3.11
CA THR A 74 -11.90 -1.56 -2.46
C THR A 74 -11.31 -1.82 -1.08
N VAL A 75 -12.18 -1.81 -0.08
CA VAL A 75 -11.83 -2.18 1.30
C VAL A 75 -12.04 -3.68 1.49
N HIS A 76 -11.01 -4.37 1.98
CA HIS A 76 -11.07 -5.80 2.26
C HIS A 76 -11.21 -6.06 3.77
N ASN A 77 -12.25 -6.80 4.15
CA ASN A 77 -12.46 -7.27 5.53
C ASN A 77 -11.68 -8.58 5.76
N VAL A 78 -10.37 -8.45 5.97
CA VAL A 78 -9.46 -9.61 6.05
C VAL A 78 -9.51 -10.31 7.41
N PHE A 79 -9.67 -9.53 8.50
CA PHE A 79 -9.67 -10.05 9.86
C PHE A 79 -11.10 -10.27 10.36
N LYS A 80 -11.31 -11.35 11.12
CA LYS A 80 -12.57 -11.55 11.83
C LYS A 80 -12.63 -10.53 12.96
N LEU A 81 -13.71 -9.75 13.00
CA LEU A 81 -14.00 -8.89 14.14
C LEU A 81 -14.43 -9.77 15.30
N ASP A 82 -13.60 -9.89 16.32
CA ASP A 82 -13.97 -10.60 17.54
C ASP A 82 -14.85 -9.66 18.38
N SER A 83 -16.04 -10.13 18.78
CA SER A 83 -17.11 -9.30 19.36
C SER A 83 -16.80 -8.75 20.77
N LYS A 84 -15.57 -8.99 21.26
CA LYS A 84 -15.10 -8.58 22.60
C LYS A 84 -14.23 -7.33 22.60
N GLU A 85 -13.83 -6.80 21.44
CA GLU A 85 -12.93 -5.62 21.34
C GLU A 85 -13.62 -4.33 20.86
N THR A 86 -14.96 -4.28 20.84
CA THR A 86 -15.70 -3.05 20.55
C THR A 86 -15.90 -2.21 21.82
N VAL A 87 -14.82 -1.84 22.50
CA VAL A 87 -14.81 -0.68 23.42
C VAL A 87 -13.42 -0.09 23.35
N LEU A 88 -13.24 0.99 22.57
CA LEU A 88 -12.32 2.10 22.80
C LEU A 88 -12.74 3.27 21.90
#